data_AF-A0A0N0P2X8-F1
#
_entry.id   AF-A0A0N0P2X8-F1
#
_cell.length_a   1.000
_cell.length_b   1.000
_cell.length_c   1.000
_cell.angle_alpha   90.00
_cell.angle_beta   90.00
_cell.angle_gamma   90.00
#
_symmetry.space_group_name_H-M   'P 1'
#
loop_
_entity.id
_entity.type
_entity.pdbx_description
1 polymer ?
#
loop_
_entity_poly.entity_id
_entity_poly.type
_entity_poly.pdbx_seq_one_letter_code
_entity_poly.pdbx_strand_id
1 'polypeptide(L)'
;MSDPFKQITVALSGGCELLFDKEASLSLANVVPVGTSVAQLIALLRDRYIKERPELFVDASGTNVRPGILILVNGCDVEVMGGIGHLLEDGDEVEFISTLHGG
;
A
#
# COMPACT_ATOMS: atom_id res chain seq x y z
N MET A 1 25.40 12.16 2.30
CA MET A 1 24.08 12.26 2.95
C MET A 1 23.24 11.14 2.38
N SER A 2 22.70 10.25 3.21
CA SER A 2 21.75 9.23 2.76
C SER A 2 20.44 9.91 2.34
N ASP A 3 19.76 9.35 1.33
CA ASP A 3 18.45 9.83 0.89
C ASP A 3 17.45 9.75 2.07
N PRO A 4 16.74 10.83 2.42
CA PRO A 4 15.72 10.79 3.47
C PRO A 4 14.46 10.01 3.07
N PHE A 5 14.33 9.62 1.80
CA PHE A 5 13.20 8.87 1.28
C PHE A 5 13.62 7.52 0.69
N LYS A 6 12.66 6.59 0.67
CA LYS A 6 12.75 5.28 0.03
C LYS A 6 12.02 5.30 -1.30
N GLN A 7 12.53 4.55 -2.27
CA GLN A 7 11.82 4.21 -3.49
C GLN A 7 10.97 2.98 -3.23
N ILE A 8 9.65 3.14 -3.31
CA ILE A 8 8.71 2.04 -3.12
C ILE A 8 7.86 1.88 -4.38
N THR A 9 7.66 0.64 -4.79
CA THR A 9 6.67 0.31 -5.82
C THR A 9 5.39 -0.16 -5.12
N VAL A 10 4.25 0.42 -5.49
CA VAL A 10 2.95 -0.07 -5.06
C VAL A 10 2.29 -0.77 -6.23
N ALA A 11 2.02 -2.06 -6.11
CA ALA A 11 1.28 -2.84 -7.09
C ALA A 11 -0.18 -2.99 -6.64
N LEU A 12 -1.10 -2.90 -7.61
CA LEU A 12 -2.54 -2.90 -7.36
C LEU A 12 -3.16 -3.99 -8.22
N SER A 13 -3.94 -4.88 -7.61
CA SER A 13 -4.63 -5.95 -8.32
C SER A 13 -5.97 -6.31 -7.70
N GLY A 14 -6.77 -7.12 -8.40
CA GLY A 14 -8.07 -7.58 -7.91
C GLY A 14 -9.15 -6.49 -7.87
N GLY A 15 -8.99 -5.40 -8.63
CA GLY A 15 -9.92 -4.27 -8.66
C GLY A 15 -9.46 -3.09 -7.80
N CYS A 16 -8.36 -3.22 -7.05
CA CYS A 16 -7.75 -2.10 -6.33
C CYS A 16 -7.35 -0.96 -7.28
N GLU A 17 -6.92 -1.28 -8.52
CA GLU A 17 -6.51 -0.32 -9.55
C GLU A 17 -7.59 0.73 -9.81
N LEU A 18 -8.86 0.34 -9.72
CA LEU A 18 -10.00 1.24 -9.94
C LEU A 18 -10.02 2.41 -8.95
N LEU A 19 -9.46 2.23 -7.76
CA LEU A 19 -9.37 3.28 -6.75
C LEU A 19 -8.24 4.29 -7.03
N PHE A 20 -7.32 3.95 -7.93
CA PHE A 20 -6.11 4.70 -8.26
C PHE A 20 -6.06 5.05 -9.76
N ASP A 21 -7.18 5.49 -10.33
CA ASP A 21 -7.28 5.90 -11.75
C ASP A 21 -6.95 4.80 -12.77
N LYS A 22 -7.22 3.53 -12.40
CA LYS A 22 -6.92 2.33 -13.20
C LYS A 22 -5.43 2.08 -13.40
N GLU A 23 -4.57 2.71 -12.59
CA GLU A 23 -3.15 2.39 -12.55
C GLU A 23 -2.92 1.06 -11.82
N ALA A 24 -2.22 0.13 -12.47
CA ALA A 24 -1.85 -1.15 -11.88
C ALA A 24 -0.58 -1.05 -11.00
N SER A 25 0.19 0.03 -11.16
CA SER A 25 1.42 0.24 -10.40
C SER A 25 1.71 1.73 -10.19
N LEU A 26 2.16 2.10 -8.99
CA LEU A 26 2.60 3.44 -8.64
C LEU A 26 4.06 3.39 -8.20
N SER A 27 4.91 4.22 -8.79
CA SER A 27 6.29 4.42 -8.32
C SER A 27 6.34 5.61 -7.37
N LEU A 28 6.62 5.36 -6.10
CA LEU A 28 6.69 6.37 -5.05
C LEU A 28 8.15 6.71 -4.75
N ALA A 29 8.68 7.71 -5.46
CA ALA A 29 9.99 8.28 -5.20
C ALA A 29 9.87 9.60 -4.41
N ASN A 30 10.77 9.82 -3.44
CA ASN A 30 10.89 11.07 -2.65
C ASN A 30 9.68 11.42 -1.76
N VAL A 31 8.82 10.44 -1.45
CA VAL A 31 7.59 10.67 -0.67
C VAL A 31 7.39 9.69 0.47
N VAL A 32 8.19 8.61 0.53
CA VAL A 32 8.16 7.61 1.60
C VAL A 32 9.37 7.83 2.50
N PRO A 33 9.23 8.47 3.67
CA PRO A 33 10.37 8.72 4.56
C PRO A 33 11.04 7.43 5.04
N VAL A 34 12.32 7.49 5.36
CA VAL A 34 13.00 6.40 6.08
C VAL A 34 12.30 6.12 7.41
N GLY A 35 12.07 4.84 7.71
CA GLY A 35 11.33 4.41 8.91
C GLY A 35 9.82 4.35 8.74
N THR A 36 9.31 4.50 7.50
CA THR A 36 7.89 4.30 7.20
C THR A 36 7.49 2.84 7.32
N SER A 37 6.42 2.55 8.07
CA SER A 37 5.79 1.23 8.12
C SER A 37 4.75 1.03 7.02
N VAL A 38 4.33 -0.21 6.80
CA VAL A 38 3.22 -0.54 5.90
C VAL A 38 1.94 0.23 6.28
N ALA A 39 1.61 0.34 7.57
CA ALA A 39 0.46 1.12 8.05
C ALA A 39 0.55 2.61 7.66
N GLN A 40 1.75 3.18 7.74
CA GLN A 40 1.98 4.58 7.35
C GLN A 40 1.92 4.76 5.83
N LEU A 41 2.38 3.78 5.05
CA LEU A 41 2.19 3.76 3.59
C LEU A 41 0.70 3.71 3.22
N ILE A 42 -0.11 2.89 3.89
CA ILE A 42 -1.56 2.83 3.67
C ILE A 42 -2.20 4.21 3.91
N ALA A 43 -1.85 4.88 5.01
CA ALA A 43 -2.34 6.23 5.30
C ALA A 43 -1.89 7.25 4.24
N LEU A 44 -0.64 7.15 3.76
CA LEU A 44 -0.13 8.01 2.69
C LEU A 44 -0.91 7.82 1.38
N LEU A 45 -1.19 6.57 1.00
CA LEU A 45 -1.96 6.22 -0.19
C LEU A 45 -3.39 6.76 -0.09
N ARG A 46 -4.04 6.54 1.06
CA ARG A 46 -5.37 7.06 1.38
C ARG A 46 -5.45 8.58 1.20
N ASP A 47 -4.47 9.31 1.72
CA ASP A 47 -4.53 10.77 1.79
C ASP A 47 -4.17 11.47 0.47
N ARG A 48 -3.39 10.81 -0.40
CA ARG A 48 -2.79 11.49 -1.57
C ARG A 48 -2.99 10.80 -2.92
N TYR A 49 -3.20 9.49 -2.93
CA TYR A 49 -3.13 8.69 -4.16
C TYR A 49 -4.47 8.13 -4.61
N ILE A 50 -5.36 7.79 -3.68
CA ILE A 50 -6.73 7.35 -4.02
C ILE A 50 -7.48 8.48 -4.74
N LYS A 51 -8.11 8.16 -5.87
CA LYS A 51 -8.93 9.07 -6.69
C LYS A 51 -10.42 8.88 -6.49
N GLU A 52 -10.80 7.71 -6.00
CA GLU A 52 -12.18 7.36 -5.69
C GLU A 52 -12.43 7.47 -4.17
N ARG A 53 -13.35 6.67 -3.64
CA ARG A 53 -13.77 6.65 -2.25
C ARG A 53 -12.74 5.91 -1.37
N PRO A 54 -11.97 6.59 -0.49
CA PRO A 54 -10.92 5.96 0.31
C PRO A 54 -11.42 4.85 1.24
N GLU A 55 -12.67 4.94 1.71
CA GLU A 55 -13.31 3.94 2.56
C GLU A 55 -13.53 2.58 1.87
N LEU A 56 -13.31 2.49 0.55
CA LEU A 56 -13.28 1.22 -0.17
C LEU A 56 -11.92 0.50 -0.05
N PHE A 57 -10.86 1.25 0.26
CA PHE A 57 -9.50 0.73 0.42
C PHE A 57 -9.14 0.52 1.90
N VAL A 58 -9.44 1.49 2.76
CA VAL A 58 -9.05 1.47 4.18
C VAL A 58 -10.21 1.09 5.11
N ASP A 59 -9.88 0.56 6.28
CA ASP A 59 -10.84 0.37 7.36
C ASP A 59 -11.14 1.69 8.12
N ALA A 60 -11.97 1.61 9.16
CA ALA A 60 -12.36 2.77 9.95
C ALA A 60 -11.19 3.46 10.70
N SER A 61 -10.07 2.76 10.92
CA SER A 61 -8.85 3.38 11.48
C SER A 61 -8.13 4.24 10.45
N GLY A 62 -8.30 3.91 9.17
CA GLY A 62 -7.62 4.56 8.06
C GLY A 62 -6.11 4.26 7.97
N THR A 63 -5.60 3.39 8.84
CA THR A 63 -4.18 2.94 8.86
C THR A 63 -4.03 1.46 8.52
N ASN A 64 -5.14 0.78 8.26
CA ASN A 64 -5.17 -0.59 7.78
C ASN A 64 -6.11 -0.69 6.58
N VAL A 65 -5.93 -1.72 5.76
CA VAL A 65 -6.81 -1.99 4.63
C VAL A 65 -8.12 -2.61 5.11
N ARG A 66 -9.17 -2.45 4.31
CA ARG A 66 -10.46 -3.08 4.57
C ARG A 66 -10.32 -4.63 4.52
N PRO A 67 -11.07 -5.38 5.35
CA PRO A 67 -11.15 -6.83 5.22
C PRO A 67 -11.47 -7.26 3.78
N GLY A 68 -10.73 -8.25 3.28
CA GLY A 68 -10.80 -8.68 1.88
C GLY A 68 -9.78 -8.01 0.96
N ILE A 69 -8.82 -7.26 1.49
CA ILE A 69 -7.63 -6.82 0.77
C ILE A 69 -6.43 -7.52 1.41
N LEU A 70 -5.66 -8.23 0.60
CA LEU A 70 -4.40 -8.84 1.00
C LEU A 70 -3.26 -7.85 0.73
N ILE A 71 -2.25 -7.87 1.59
CA ILE A 71 -1.03 -7.07 1.46
C ILE A 71 0.15 -8.01 1.36
N LEU A 72 0.91 -7.90 0.28
CA LEU A 72 2.17 -8.60 0.11
C LEU A 72 3.32 -7.58 0.10
N VAL A 73 4.42 -7.89 0.78
CA VAL A 73 5.69 -7.16 0.64
C VAL A 73 6.68 -8.10 -0.03
N ASN A 74 7.16 -7.73 -1.21
CA ASN A 74 8.04 -8.55 -2.04
C ASN A 74 7.50 -9.98 -2.26
N GLY A 75 6.20 -10.10 -2.49
CA GLY A 75 5.50 -11.38 -2.70
C GLY A 75 5.29 -12.22 -1.44
N CYS A 76 5.64 -11.72 -0.25
CA CYS A 76 5.40 -12.40 1.02
C CYS A 76 4.24 -11.74 1.78
N ASP A 77 3.37 -12.55 2.39
CA ASP A 77 2.25 -12.05 3.19
C ASP A 77 2.78 -11.21 4.37
N VAL A 78 2.31 -9.96 4.47
CA VAL A 78 2.76 -9.01 5.48
C VAL A 78 2.53 -9.55 6.91
N GLU A 79 1.49 -10.36 7.14
CA GLU A 79 1.19 -10.92 8.45
C GLU A 79 2.30 -11.86 8.94
N VAL A 80 3.00 -12.54 8.03
CA VAL A 80 4.17 -13.38 8.35
C VAL A 80 5.42 -12.55 8.62
N MET A 81 5.47 -11.33 8.09
CA MET A 81 6.58 -10.37 8.24
C MET A 81 6.45 -9.46 9.48
N GLY A 82 5.47 -9.71 10.34
CA GLY A 82 5.18 -8.89 11.52
C GLY A 82 3.98 -7.95 11.34
N GLY A 83 3.18 -8.16 10.30
CA GLY A 83 1.97 -7.39 9.99
C GLY A 83 2.27 -5.98 9.51
N ILE A 84 1.25 -5.11 9.56
CA ILE A 84 1.34 -3.73 9.09
C ILE A 84 2.36 -2.83 9.84
N GLY A 85 2.96 -3.35 10.93
CA GLY A 85 4.08 -2.72 11.63
C GLY A 85 5.44 -2.91 10.95
N HIS A 86 5.53 -3.75 9.93
CA HIS A 86 6.74 -3.96 9.14
C HIS A 86 7.25 -2.64 8.55
N LEU A 87 8.55 -2.36 8.73
CA LEU A 87 9.22 -1.18 8.18
C LEU A 87 9.66 -1.47 6.76
N LEU A 88 9.19 -0.66 5.82
CA LEU A 88 9.53 -0.78 4.40
C LEU A 88 11.01 -0.52 4.20
N GLU A 89 11.66 -1.21 3.26
CA GLU A 89 13.03 -1.02 2.80
C GLU A 89 13.09 -0.32 1.42
N ASP A 90 14.27 0.17 1.06
CA ASP A 90 14.43 0.84 -0.24
C ASP A 90 14.36 -0.21 -1.37
N GLY A 91 13.53 0.05 -2.37
CA GLY A 91 13.27 -0.86 -3.48
C GLY A 91 12.15 -1.89 -3.24
N ASP A 92 11.49 -1.86 -2.08
CA ASP A 92 10.39 -2.77 -1.80
C ASP A 92 9.21 -2.60 -2.76
N GLU A 93 8.59 -3.72 -3.10
CA GLU A 93 7.29 -3.77 -3.74
C GLU A 93 6.21 -4.15 -2.72
N VAL A 94 5.18 -3.32 -2.62
CA VAL A 94 3.99 -3.56 -1.79
C VAL A 94 2.79 -3.78 -2.68
N GLU A 95 2.25 -4.99 -2.71
CA GLU A 95 1.08 -5.34 -3.50
C GLU A 95 -0.19 -5.33 -2.65
N PHE A 96 -1.24 -4.68 -3.15
CA PHE A 96 -2.59 -4.71 -2.58
C PHE A 96 -3.56 -5.45 -3.50
N ILE A 97 -4.07 -6.58 -3.04
CA ILE A 97 -4.96 -7.46 -3.83
C ILE A 97 -6.33 -7.48 -3.20
N SER A 98 -7.35 -6.93 -3.86
CA SER A 98 -8.72 -7.14 -3.38
C SER A 98 -9.21 -8.53 -3.77
N THR A 99 -9.56 -9.34 -2.77
CA THR A 99 -10.11 -10.70 -2.94
C THR A 99 -11.63 -10.73 -2.88
N LEU A 100 -12.25 -9.58 -2.63
CA LEU A 100 -13.69 -9.45 -2.39
C LEU A 100 -14.46 -8.89 -3.60
N HIS A 101 -13.78 -8.25 -4.57
CA HIS A 101 -14.40 -7.65 -5.75
C HIS A 101 -14.48 -8.60 -6.96
N GLY A 102 -14.70 -9.89 -6.71
CA GLY A 102 -15.04 -10.87 -7.75
C GLY A 102 -16.51 -10.75 -8.15
N GLY A 103 -16.81 -9.89 -9.12
CA GLY A 103 -18.15 -9.74 -9.72
C GLY A 103 -18.14 -8.86 -10.95
#